data_AF-A0A1I7K865-F1
#
_entry.id   AF-A0A1I7K865-F1
#
_cell.length_a   1.000
_cell.length_b   1.000
_cell.length_c   1.000
_cell.angle_alpha   90.00
_cell.angle_beta   90.00
_cell.angle_gamma   90.00
#
_symmetry.space_group_name_H-M   'P 1'
#
loop_
_entity.id
_entity.type
_entity.pdbx_description
1 polymer ?
#
loop_
_entity_poly.entity_id
_entity_poly.type
_entity_poly.pdbx_seq_one_letter_code
_entity_poly.pdbx_strand_id
1 'polypeptide(L)'
;MNTGQKQHGQQNIILLCLCLPGRTFYKHFILLIVADLYLILLSNLREHYIVMEPTVNQYIPSDYLPILIQFAAALGFVIFALTLTHLLGPKRESEVKGAAWESGIESVGDARTPISYKYFMTAILFVLFDVEIIFMYPWAVNFKTFGLEGFLQMLVFISLLMAGFFYVIKKGILDWE
;
A
#
# COMPACT_ATOMS: atom_id res chain seq x y z
N MET A 1 26.77 -46.37 -7.53
CA MET A 1 25.30 -46.41 -7.74
C MET A 1 24.77 -44.98 -7.79
N ASN A 2 24.57 -44.53 -9.02
CA ASN A 2 23.89 -43.34 -9.55
C ASN A 2 23.06 -42.41 -8.61
N THR A 3 23.52 -41.17 -8.44
CA THR A 3 22.67 -39.98 -8.13
C THR A 3 23.22 -38.72 -8.83
N GLY A 4 23.53 -38.83 -10.12
CA GLY A 4 24.08 -37.75 -10.94
C GLY A 4 23.14 -37.15 -11.98
N GLN A 5 21.82 -37.00 -11.72
CA GLN A 5 20.85 -36.63 -12.78
C GLN A 5 19.70 -35.65 -12.39
N LYS A 6 19.75 -34.93 -11.26
CA LYS A 6 18.67 -33.96 -10.89
C LYS A 6 18.96 -32.47 -11.14
N GLN A 7 19.95 -32.15 -11.98
CA GLN A 7 20.30 -30.75 -12.33
C GLN A 7 20.04 -30.42 -13.82
N HIS A 8 19.56 -31.38 -14.62
CA HIS A 8 19.45 -31.22 -16.08
C HIS A 8 18.09 -30.68 -16.59
N GLY A 9 17.07 -30.60 -15.72
CA GLY A 9 15.70 -30.21 -16.10
C GLY A 9 15.38 -28.71 -15.97
N GLN A 10 16.15 -27.94 -15.19
CA GLN A 10 15.89 -26.52 -14.96
C GLN A 10 16.56 -25.60 -16.00
N GLN A 11 17.63 -26.06 -16.66
CA GLN A 11 18.35 -25.24 -17.65
C GLN A 11 17.62 -25.12 -19.00
N ASN A 12 16.67 -26.01 -19.30
CA ASN A 12 15.93 -26.01 -20.58
C ASN A 12 14.73 -25.05 -20.64
N ILE A 13 14.28 -24.50 -19.51
CA ILE A 13 13.16 -23.54 -19.48
C ILE A 13 13.67 -22.12 -19.79
N ILE A 14 14.90 -21.79 -19.37
CA ILE A 14 15.54 -20.50 -19.62
C ILE A 14 15.79 -20.28 -21.12
N LEU A 15 16.08 -21.34 -21.88
CA LEU A 15 16.37 -21.27 -23.31
C LEU A 15 15.12 -21.04 -24.19
N LEU A 16 13.92 -21.38 -23.70
CA LEU A 16 12.66 -21.17 -24.42
C LEU A 16 12.17 -19.71 -24.37
N CYS A 17 12.70 -18.88 -23.47
CA CYS A 17 12.28 -17.50 -23.27
C CYS A 17 12.93 -16.49 -24.24
N LEU A 18 14.02 -16.86 -24.93
CA LEU A 18 14.71 -15.99 -25.90
C LEU A 18 14.03 -15.92 -27.29
N CYS A 19 12.93 -16.65 -27.50
CA CYS A 19 12.30 -16.82 -28.82
C CYS A 19 10.84 -16.31 -28.90
N LEU A 20 10.40 -15.40 -28.02
CA LEU A 20 9.03 -14.89 -28.05
C LEU A 20 8.95 -13.36 -28.22
N PRO A 21 8.10 -12.88 -29.16
CA PRO A 21 8.02 -11.46 -29.52
C PRO A 21 7.47 -10.60 -28.37
N GLY A 22 7.96 -9.35 -28.31
CA GLY A 22 7.95 -8.48 -27.12
C GLY A 22 6.63 -8.13 -26.43
N ARG A 23 5.45 -8.46 -26.97
CA ARG A 23 4.17 -8.34 -26.25
C ARG A 23 3.83 -9.57 -25.40
N THR A 24 4.37 -10.74 -25.76
CA THR A 24 4.20 -11.99 -25.00
C THR A 24 5.26 -12.12 -23.90
N PHE A 25 6.39 -11.41 -24.03
CA PHE A 25 7.46 -11.40 -23.03
C PHE A 25 6.98 -10.84 -21.68
N TYR A 26 6.28 -9.69 -21.67
CA TYR A 26 5.77 -9.11 -20.42
C TYR A 26 4.71 -10.01 -19.76
N LYS A 27 3.85 -10.65 -20.57
CA LYS A 27 2.87 -11.64 -20.09
C LYS A 27 3.54 -12.90 -19.54
N HIS A 28 4.55 -13.46 -20.22
CA HIS A 28 5.26 -14.65 -19.76
C HIS A 28 6.19 -14.38 -18.58
N PHE A 29 6.81 -13.21 -18.52
CA PHE A 29 7.66 -12.78 -17.41
C PHE A 29 6.83 -12.53 -16.15
N ILE A 30 5.66 -11.90 -16.29
CA ILE A 30 4.67 -11.80 -15.19
C ILE A 30 4.16 -13.18 -14.79
N LEU A 31 3.85 -14.07 -15.73
CA LEU A 31 3.33 -15.40 -15.41
C LEU A 31 4.38 -16.28 -14.72
N LEU A 32 5.66 -16.15 -15.10
CA LEU A 32 6.79 -16.83 -14.45
C LEU A 32 7.03 -16.26 -13.05
N ILE A 33 7.00 -14.94 -12.87
CA ILE A 33 7.10 -14.31 -11.54
C ILE A 33 5.91 -14.69 -10.65
N VAL A 34 4.68 -14.70 -11.18
CA VAL A 34 3.49 -15.11 -10.41
C VAL A 34 3.55 -16.60 -10.09
N ALA A 35 4.01 -17.45 -11.01
CA ALA A 35 4.17 -18.88 -10.76
C ALA A 35 5.27 -19.19 -9.73
N ASP A 36 6.41 -18.49 -9.80
CA ASP A 36 7.49 -18.60 -8.83
C ASP A 36 7.08 -18.01 -7.48
N LEU A 37 6.37 -16.87 -7.46
CA LEU A 37 5.82 -16.27 -6.24
C LEU A 37 4.76 -17.18 -5.60
N TYR A 38 3.92 -17.85 -6.38
CA TYR A 38 2.88 -18.77 -5.89
C TYR A 38 3.48 -20.11 -5.42
N LEU A 39 4.50 -20.64 -6.11
CA LEU A 39 5.26 -21.82 -5.67
C LEU A 39 6.09 -21.53 -4.41
N ILE A 40 6.66 -20.32 -4.30
CA ILE A 40 7.35 -19.85 -3.09
C ILE A 40 6.35 -19.59 -1.96
N LEU A 41 5.16 -19.05 -2.23
CA LEU A 41 4.09 -18.94 -1.24
C LEU A 41 3.70 -20.34 -0.72
N LEU A 42 3.56 -21.33 -1.61
CA LEU A 42 3.24 -22.72 -1.25
C LEU A 42 4.36 -23.45 -0.51
N SER A 43 5.64 -23.19 -0.84
CA SER A 43 6.77 -23.78 -0.12
C SER A 43 7.03 -23.09 1.22
N ASN A 44 6.83 -21.77 1.30
CA ASN A 44 7.05 -20.96 2.51
C ASN A 44 5.90 -21.14 3.51
N LEU A 45 4.64 -21.25 3.06
CA LEU A 45 3.49 -21.58 3.95
C LEU A 45 3.63 -22.96 4.63
N ARG A 46 4.32 -23.92 4.01
CA ARG A 46 4.57 -25.26 4.57
C ARG A 46 5.67 -25.25 5.65
N GLU A 47 6.72 -24.45 5.48
CA GLU A 47 7.82 -24.33 6.44
C GLU A 47 7.49 -23.34 7.58
N HIS A 48 6.75 -22.26 7.32
CA HIS A 48 6.40 -21.24 8.34
C HIS A 48 5.21 -21.58 9.24
N TYR A 49 4.37 -22.58 8.93
CA TYR A 49 3.38 -23.06 9.91
C TYR A 49 4.03 -23.77 11.11
N ILE A 50 5.21 -24.37 10.95
CA ILE A 50 5.85 -25.18 12.00
C ILE A 50 6.72 -24.34 12.96
N VAL A 51 7.22 -23.17 12.54
CA VAL A 51 8.10 -22.31 13.37
C VAL A 51 7.34 -21.18 14.07
N MET A 52 6.03 -21.06 13.84
CA MET A 52 5.16 -20.20 14.64
C MET A 52 4.85 -20.91 15.98
N GLU A 53 5.88 -21.17 16.79
CA GLU A 53 5.68 -21.10 18.23
C GLU A 53 5.62 -19.61 18.57
N PRO A 54 4.44 -19.03 18.82
CA PRO A 54 4.41 -17.75 19.47
C PRO A 54 5.10 -17.96 20.82
N THR A 55 6.26 -17.34 21.03
CA THR A 55 6.61 -16.96 22.40
C THR A 55 5.48 -16.04 22.83
N VAL A 56 4.50 -16.61 23.52
CA VAL A 56 3.40 -15.88 24.14
C VAL A 56 4.02 -15.04 25.24
N ASN A 57 4.67 -13.95 24.86
CA ASN A 57 4.65 -12.76 25.67
C ASN A 57 3.17 -12.59 25.97
N GLN A 58 2.79 -12.84 27.23
CA GLN A 58 1.44 -12.60 27.70
C GLN A 58 1.18 -11.15 27.35
N TYR A 59 0.40 -10.93 26.30
CA TYR A 59 0.01 -9.61 25.87
C TYR A 59 -0.93 -9.11 26.95
N ILE A 60 -0.38 -8.37 27.91
CA ILE A 60 -1.17 -7.83 28.99
C ILE A 60 -1.89 -6.62 28.38
N PRO A 61 -3.23 -6.53 28.46
CA PRO A 61 -3.97 -5.37 27.96
C PRO A 61 -3.46 -4.02 28.50
N SER A 62 -2.65 -4.02 29.57
CA SER A 62 -1.97 -2.86 30.12
C SER A 62 -1.04 -2.15 29.14
N ASP A 63 -0.44 -2.85 28.17
CA ASP A 63 0.55 -2.25 27.28
C ASP A 63 -0.10 -1.33 26.24
N TYR A 64 -1.41 -1.48 26.03
CA TYR A 64 -2.24 -0.65 25.13
C TYR A 64 -2.92 0.50 25.86
N LEU A 65 -2.89 0.47 27.20
CA LEU A 65 -3.47 1.49 28.05
C LEU A 65 -2.89 2.90 27.76
N PRO A 66 -1.56 3.09 27.57
CA PRO A 66 -1.01 4.40 27.24
C PRO A 66 -1.53 4.96 25.91
N ILE A 67 -1.70 4.10 24.90
CA ILE A 67 -2.20 4.49 23.57
C ILE A 67 -3.65 4.99 23.69
N LEU A 68 -4.48 4.26 24.44
CA LEU A 68 -5.88 4.62 24.67
C LEU A 68 -5.99 5.93 25.45
N ILE A 69 -5.19 6.11 26.51
CA ILE A 69 -5.16 7.34 27.30
C ILE A 69 -4.73 8.52 26.43
N GLN A 70 -3.72 8.36 25.57
CA GLN A 70 -3.26 9.43 24.68
C GLN A 70 -4.34 9.81 23.66
N PHE A 71 -5.04 8.84 23.09
CA PHE A 71 -6.15 9.10 22.16
C PHE A 71 -7.32 9.82 22.87
N ALA A 72 -7.67 9.37 24.08
CA ALA A 72 -8.71 10.00 24.89
C ALA A 72 -8.33 11.43 25.31
N ALA A 73 -7.07 11.66 25.68
CA ALA A 73 -6.56 12.98 26.02
C ALA A 73 -6.57 13.92 24.79
N ALA A 74 -6.17 13.44 23.61
CA ALA A 74 -6.21 14.22 22.37
C ALA A 74 -7.65 14.60 21.99
N LEU A 75 -8.59 13.65 22.03
CA LEU A 75 -10.01 13.93 21.79
C LEU A 75 -10.58 14.89 22.84
N GLY A 76 -10.27 14.66 24.12
CA GLY A 76 -10.68 15.53 25.21
C GLY A 76 -10.18 16.95 25.03
N PHE A 77 -8.94 17.13 24.59
CA PHE A 77 -8.36 18.43 24.28
C PHE A 77 -9.09 19.13 23.12
N VAL A 78 -9.38 18.42 22.03
CA VAL A 78 -10.14 18.98 20.89
C VAL A 78 -11.53 19.43 21.33
N ILE A 79 -12.26 18.59 22.06
CA ILE A 79 -13.61 18.91 22.55
C ILE A 79 -13.56 20.10 23.52
N PHE A 80 -12.59 20.10 24.44
CA PHE A 80 -12.39 21.18 25.40
C PHE A 80 -12.09 22.50 24.69
N ALA A 81 -11.16 22.51 23.73
CA ALA A 81 -10.80 23.70 22.97
C ALA A 81 -12.01 24.25 22.19
N LEU A 82 -12.74 23.40 21.47
CA LEU A 82 -13.94 23.82 20.72
C LEU A 82 -15.03 24.38 21.64
N THR A 83 -15.27 23.73 22.79
CA THR A 83 -16.26 24.18 23.79
C THR A 83 -15.86 25.52 24.38
N LEU A 84 -14.59 25.69 24.74
CA LEU A 84 -14.06 26.91 25.32
C LEU A 84 -14.12 28.07 24.34
N THR A 85 -13.75 27.84 23.07
CA THR A 85 -13.88 28.84 22.00
C THR A 85 -15.35 29.23 21.77
N HIS A 86 -16.29 28.28 21.82
CA HIS A 86 -17.70 28.60 21.63
C HIS A 86 -18.33 29.34 22.83
N LEU A 87 -17.83 29.11 24.06
CA LEU A 87 -18.31 29.77 25.27
C LEU A 87 -17.72 31.18 25.45
N LEU A 88 -16.43 31.36 25.17
CA LEU A 88 -15.75 32.65 25.30
C LEU A 88 -15.92 33.56 24.08
N GLY A 89 -16.26 32.99 22.92
CA GLY A 89 -16.39 33.73 21.66
C GLY A 89 -17.64 34.62 21.61
N PRO A 90 -17.54 35.86 21.10
CA PRO A 90 -18.71 36.73 20.94
C PRO A 90 -19.70 36.15 19.92
N LYS A 91 -20.90 35.79 20.40
CA LYS A 91 -22.01 35.32 19.56
C LYS A 91 -22.66 36.50 18.86
N ARG A 92 -22.19 36.79 17.63
CA ARG A 92 -22.84 37.69 16.68
C ARG A 92 -23.32 36.88 15.50
N GLU A 93 -24.62 36.62 15.48
CA GLU A 93 -25.34 36.01 14.37
C GLU A 93 -25.84 37.13 13.45
N SER A 94 -25.46 37.10 12.17
CA SER A 94 -25.98 37.98 11.13
C SER A 94 -26.19 37.18 9.86
N GLU A 95 -27.23 37.53 9.09
CA GLU A 95 -27.55 36.81 7.84
C GLU A 95 -26.36 36.81 6.86
N VAL A 96 -25.63 37.92 6.79
CA VAL A 96 -24.42 38.07 5.97
C VAL A 96 -23.28 37.13 6.42
N LYS A 97 -23.16 36.83 7.73
CA LYS A 97 -22.12 35.94 8.26
C LYS A 97 -22.44 34.47 8.00
N GLY A 98 -23.73 34.13 7.88
CA GLY A 98 -24.21 32.77 7.57
C GLY A 98 -24.29 32.47 6.07
N ALA A 99 -24.20 33.48 5.20
CA ALA A 99 -24.22 33.32 3.75
C ALA A 99 -22.93 32.67 3.23
N ALA A 100 -23.03 31.93 2.12
CA ALA A 100 -21.88 31.37 1.42
C ALA A 100 -20.98 32.50 0.90
N TRP A 101 -19.67 32.34 1.05
CA TRP A 101 -18.72 33.37 0.64
C TRP A 101 -18.47 33.30 -0.87
N GLU A 102 -19.01 34.26 -1.64
CA GLU A 102 -18.80 34.37 -3.10
C GLU A 102 -18.38 35.81 -3.50
N SER A 103 -17.39 36.40 -2.84
CA SER A 103 -16.87 37.76 -3.16
C SER A 103 -17.87 38.92 -3.06
N GLY A 104 -18.94 38.78 -2.27
CA GLY A 104 -19.92 39.86 -2.02
C GLY A 104 -21.08 39.93 -3.01
N ILE A 105 -21.18 38.96 -3.94
CA ILE A 105 -22.39 38.71 -4.72
C ILE A 105 -23.22 37.60 -4.08
N GLU A 106 -24.53 37.62 -4.31
CA GLU A 106 -25.42 36.53 -3.90
C GLU A 106 -25.00 35.25 -4.61
N SER A 107 -24.98 34.12 -3.89
CA SER A 107 -24.63 32.84 -4.51
C SER A 107 -25.73 32.41 -5.48
N VAL A 108 -25.41 32.35 -6.78
CA VAL A 108 -26.36 31.99 -7.83
C VAL A 108 -25.92 30.70 -8.50
N GLY A 109 -26.67 29.62 -8.28
CA GLY A 109 -26.50 28.35 -8.97
C GLY A 109 -26.38 27.14 -8.05
N ASP A 110 -26.27 25.96 -8.66
CA ASP A 110 -25.95 24.72 -7.96
C ASP A 110 -24.42 24.53 -7.97
N ALA A 111 -23.81 24.39 -6.79
CA ALA A 111 -22.37 24.17 -6.63
C ALA A 111 -21.90 22.77 -7.10
N ARG A 112 -22.82 21.93 -7.58
CA ARG A 112 -22.54 20.56 -8.05
C ARG A 112 -21.97 20.52 -9.46
N THR A 113 -20.73 20.99 -9.60
CA THR A 113 -19.95 20.72 -10.80
C THR A 113 -19.35 19.30 -10.74
N PRO A 114 -19.30 18.57 -11.87
CA PRO A 114 -18.67 17.26 -11.90
C PRO A 114 -17.18 17.40 -11.60
N ILE A 115 -16.72 16.71 -10.55
CA ILE A 115 -15.29 16.63 -10.20
C ILE A 115 -14.56 15.84 -11.30
N SER A 116 -13.35 16.29 -11.66
CA SER A 116 -12.57 15.69 -12.74
C SER A 116 -12.14 14.25 -12.39
N TYR A 117 -12.03 13.39 -13.41
CA TYR A 117 -11.64 11.98 -13.25
C TYR A 117 -10.19 11.80 -12.73
N LYS A 118 -9.39 12.87 -12.76
CA LYS A 118 -7.98 12.87 -12.36
C LYS A 118 -7.81 12.47 -10.88
N TYR A 119 -8.68 12.95 -10.00
CA TYR A 119 -8.66 12.58 -8.57
C TYR A 119 -8.88 11.09 -8.33
N PHE A 120 -9.72 10.45 -9.15
CA PHE A 120 -9.97 9.01 -9.05
C PHE A 120 -8.75 8.18 -9.49
N MET A 121 -8.05 8.62 -10.54
CA MET A 121 -6.81 7.96 -10.99
C MET A 121 -5.71 8.00 -9.92
N THR A 122 -5.53 9.15 -9.27
CA THR A 122 -4.57 9.28 -8.16
C THR A 122 -4.97 8.43 -6.95
N ALA A 123 -6.26 8.35 -6.62
CA ALA A 123 -6.75 7.54 -5.52
C ALA A 123 -6.48 6.03 -5.73
N ILE A 124 -6.76 5.49 -6.92
CA ILE A 124 -6.47 4.09 -7.24
C ILE A 124 -4.97 3.83 -7.17
N LEU A 125 -4.15 4.75 -7.69
CA LEU A 125 -2.70 4.62 -7.63
C LEU A 125 -2.20 4.55 -6.18
N PHE A 126 -2.72 5.41 -5.29
CA PHE A 126 -2.39 5.38 -3.87
C PHE A 126 -2.78 4.07 -3.19
N VAL A 127 -3.97 3.54 -3.47
CA VAL A 127 -4.41 2.24 -2.91
C VAL A 127 -3.52 1.10 -3.39
N LEU A 128 -3.07 1.12 -4.65
CA LEU A 128 -2.14 0.13 -5.17
C LEU A 128 -0.78 0.21 -4.47
N PHE A 129 -0.27 1.43 -4.22
CA PHE A 129 0.95 1.66 -3.45
C PHE A 129 0.83 1.30 -1.96
N ASP A 130 -0.34 1.44 -1.36
CA ASP A 130 -0.56 1.04 0.04
C ASP A 130 -0.56 -0.49 0.17
N VAL A 131 -1.22 -1.17 -0.78
CA VAL A 131 -1.27 -2.63 -0.83
C VAL A 131 0.10 -3.24 -1.09
N GLU A 132 1.02 -2.63 -1.84
CA GLU A 132 2.38 -3.19 -1.93
C GLU A 132 3.12 -3.14 -0.59
N ILE A 133 2.98 -2.08 0.20
CA ILE A 133 3.68 -1.92 1.48
C ILE A 133 3.21 -2.98 2.47
N ILE A 134 1.92 -3.33 2.45
CA ILE A 134 1.41 -4.42 3.30
C ILE A 134 2.08 -5.76 2.98
N PHE A 135 2.46 -6.01 1.73
CA PHE A 135 3.21 -7.21 1.33
C PHE A 135 4.69 -7.13 1.71
N MET A 136 5.26 -5.92 1.73
CA MET A 136 6.63 -5.69 2.18
C MET A 136 6.80 -5.89 3.69
N TYR A 137 5.74 -5.67 4.48
CA TYR A 137 5.81 -5.67 5.95
C TYR A 137 6.21 -7.03 6.57
N PRO A 138 5.60 -8.17 6.21
CA PRO A 138 6.00 -9.48 6.75
C PRO A 138 7.45 -9.85 6.42
N TRP A 139 7.94 -9.44 5.24
CA TRP A 139 9.34 -9.62 4.86
C TRP A 139 10.27 -8.75 5.70
N ALA A 140 9.91 -7.48 5.92
CA ALA A 140 10.71 -6.53 6.70
C ALA A 140 10.87 -6.97 8.17
N VAL A 141 9.79 -7.48 8.78
CA VAL A 141 9.82 -8.00 10.16
C VAL A 141 10.71 -9.24 10.30
N ASN A 142 10.76 -10.09 9.27
CA ASN A 142 11.50 -11.36 9.27
C ASN A 142 12.79 -11.32 8.44
N PHE A 143 13.36 -10.15 8.18
CA PHE A 143 14.51 -9.98 7.27
C PHE A 143 15.71 -10.89 7.61
N LYS A 144 15.93 -11.16 8.90
CA LYS A 144 17.08 -11.98 9.37
C LYS A 144 16.99 -13.45 8.99
N THR A 145 15.80 -14.03 8.85
CA THR A 145 15.62 -15.46 8.54
C THR A 145 15.76 -15.75 7.05
N PHE A 146 15.40 -14.79 6.19
CA PHE A 146 15.41 -14.98 4.74
C PHE A 146 16.79 -14.73 4.07
N GLY A 147 17.71 -14.04 4.74
CA GLY A 147 19.07 -13.83 4.26
C GLY A 147 19.14 -13.18 2.87
N LEU A 148 20.14 -13.59 2.08
CA LEU A 148 20.46 -12.99 0.77
C LEU A 148 19.43 -13.38 -0.32
N GLU A 149 18.85 -14.57 -0.22
CA GLU A 149 17.81 -15.06 -1.14
C GLU A 149 16.53 -14.23 -1.01
N GLY A 150 16.07 -13.96 0.23
CA GLY A 150 14.91 -13.09 0.44
C GLY A 150 15.15 -11.64 0.03
N PHE A 151 16.39 -11.16 0.13
CA PHE A 151 16.75 -9.82 -0.34
C PHE A 151 16.64 -9.70 -1.86
N LEU A 152 17.13 -10.69 -2.61
CA LEU A 152 17.03 -10.71 -4.07
C LEU A 152 15.57 -10.81 -4.54
N GLN A 153 14.77 -11.65 -3.90
CA GLN A 153 13.33 -11.76 -4.20
C GLN A 153 12.59 -10.43 -3.98
N MET A 154 12.91 -9.75 -2.88
CA MET A 154 12.33 -8.44 -2.57
C MET A 154 12.75 -7.36 -3.56
N LEU A 155 14.03 -7.37 -3.97
CA LEU A 155 14.55 -6.43 -4.97
C LEU A 155 13.83 -6.61 -6.32
N VAL A 156 13.59 -7.86 -6.73
CA VAL A 156 12.80 -8.16 -7.93
C VAL A 156 11.36 -7.64 -7.78
N PHE A 157 10.72 -7.88 -6.63
CA PHE A 157 9.36 -7.38 -6.36
C PHE A 157 9.26 -5.85 -6.45
N ILE A 158 10.16 -5.12 -5.78
CA ILE A 158 10.22 -3.65 -5.83
C ILE A 158 10.48 -3.16 -7.25
N SER A 159 11.39 -3.81 -7.99
CA SER A 159 11.72 -3.41 -9.36
C SER A 159 10.52 -3.52 -10.31
N LEU A 160 9.67 -4.54 -10.13
CA LEU A 160 8.47 -4.74 -10.92
C LEU A 160 7.43 -3.66 -10.63
N LEU A 161 7.24 -3.31 -9.36
CA LEU A 161 6.34 -2.22 -8.94
C LEU A 161 6.82 -0.87 -9.47
N MET A 162 8.13 -0.60 -9.36
CA MET A 162 8.74 0.62 -9.89
C MET A 162 8.56 0.73 -11.41
N ALA A 163 8.64 -0.38 -12.14
CA ALA A 163 8.36 -0.41 -13.58
C ALA A 163 6.88 -0.08 -13.88
N GLY A 164 5.94 -0.57 -13.07
CA GLY A 164 4.52 -0.23 -13.15
C GLY A 164 4.27 1.26 -12.88
N PHE A 165 4.90 1.81 -11.85
CA PHE A 165 4.83 3.24 -11.53
C PHE A 165 5.36 4.11 -12.66
N PHE A 166 6.55 3.75 -13.17
CA PHE A 166 7.19 4.47 -14.25
C PHE A 166 6.34 4.45 -15.53
N TYR A 167 5.64 3.35 -15.81
CA TYR A 167 4.69 3.27 -16.91
C TYR A 167 3.51 4.25 -16.73
N VAL A 168 2.96 4.36 -15.52
CA VAL A 168 1.86 5.30 -15.21
C VAL A 168 2.32 6.75 -15.38
N ILE A 169 3.51 7.09 -14.91
CA ILE A 169 4.12 8.42 -15.11
C ILE A 169 4.27 8.70 -16.60
N LYS A 170 4.84 7.77 -17.37
CA LYS A 170 5.00 7.94 -18.82
C LYS A 170 3.69 8.10 -19.58
N LYS A 171 2.57 7.63 -19.02
CA LYS A 171 1.24 7.75 -19.62
C LYS A 171 0.57 9.09 -19.30
N GLY A 172 1.18 9.96 -18.49
CA GLY A 172 0.66 11.29 -18.18
C GLY A 172 -0.62 11.27 -17.35
N ILE A 173 -0.88 10.18 -16.62
CA ILE A 173 -2.09 10.05 -15.78
C ILE A 173 -2.06 11.04 -14.60
N LEU A 174 -0.87 11.56 -14.26
CA LEU A 174 -0.61 12.45 -13.14
C LEU A 174 -0.50 13.93 -13.57
N ASP A 175 -0.78 14.28 -14.82
CA ASP A 175 -0.64 15.65 -15.30
C ASP A 175 -1.88 16.50 -14.93
N TRP A 176 -1.63 17.56 -14.15
CA TRP A 176 -2.65 18.43 -13.54
C TRP A 176 -2.93 19.71 -14.33
N GLU A 177 -2.88 19.63 -15.66
CA GLU A 177 -3.22 20.73 -16.58
C GLU A 177 -4.70 20.77 -16.99
#